data_AF-Q1PA17-F1
#
_entry.id   AF-Q1PA17-F1
#
_cell.length_a   1.000
_cell.length_b   1.000
_cell.length_c   1.000
_cell.angle_alpha   90.00
_cell.angle_beta   90.00
_cell.angle_gamma   90.00
#
_symmetry.space_group_name_H-M   'P 1'
#
loop_
_entity.id
_entity.type
_entity.pdbx_description
1 polymer ?
#
loop_
_entity_poly.entity_id
_entity_poly.type
_entity_poly.pdbx_seq_one_letter_code
_entity_poly.pdbx_strand_id
1 'polypeptide(L)'
;KRLILSQIYEWLVRCVPYFKDKGDSNSSAGWKNSIRHNLSLHSRFIRVQNEGTVKSSWWIINPDGGKSAMVLRRRAVSMDNSN
;
A
#
# COMPACT_ATOMS: atom_id res chain seq x y z
N LYS A 1 3.18 -7.02 -13.96
CA LYS A 1 2.37 -7.86 -13.03
C LYS A 1 1.72 -6.92 -12.00
N ARG A 2 0.41 -7.01 -11.75
CA ARG A 2 -0.36 -6.06 -10.89
C ARG A 2 -1.21 -6.82 -9.87
N LEU A 3 -1.36 -6.29 -8.66
CA LEU A 3 -2.18 -6.87 -7.59
C LEU A 3 -3.03 -5.79 -6.92
N ILE A 4 -4.22 -6.13 -6.46
CA ILE A 4 -4.98 -5.26 -5.53
C ILE A 4 -4.51 -5.49 -4.08
N LEU A 5 -4.86 -4.56 -3.18
CA LEU A 5 -4.38 -4.58 -1.80
C LEU A 5 -4.74 -5.88 -1.05
N SER A 6 -5.95 -6.42 -1.25
CA SER A 6 -6.35 -7.69 -0.63
C SER A 6 -5.49 -8.86 -1.09
N GLN A 7 -5.16 -8.93 -2.38
CA GLN A 7 -4.31 -9.97 -2.94
C GLN A 7 -2.87 -9.92 -2.41
N ILE A 8 -2.37 -8.73 -2.06
CA ILE A 8 -1.06 -8.59 -1.39
C ILE A 8 -1.11 -9.24 -0.01
N TYR A 9 -2.20 -9.02 0.75
CA TYR A 9 -2.39 -9.66 2.05
C TYR A 9 -2.48 -11.19 1.93
N GLU A 10 -3.29 -11.68 1.01
CA GLU A 10 -3.45 -13.12 0.74
C GLU A 10 -2.13 -13.77 0.34
N TRP A 11 -1.36 -13.12 -0.53
CA TRP A 11 -0.05 -13.61 -0.93
C TRP A 11 0.93 -13.68 0.24
N LEU A 12 0.97 -12.66 1.10
CA LEU A 12 1.83 -12.66 2.30
C LEU A 12 1.48 -13.82 3.23
N VAL A 13 0.19 -14.01 3.54
CA VAL A 13 -0.29 -15.11 4.39
C VAL A 13 0.08 -16.46 3.79
N ARG A 14 -0.08 -16.62 2.47
CA ARG A 14 0.22 -17.89 1.78
C ARG A 14 1.72 -18.18 1.69
N CYS A 15 2.53 -17.18 1.40
CA CYS A 15 3.93 -17.38 0.98
C CYS A 15 4.96 -17.06 2.07
N VAL A 16 4.63 -16.26 3.08
CA VAL A 16 5.57 -15.83 4.12
C VAL A 16 5.17 -16.49 5.44
N PRO A 17 5.98 -17.42 5.99
CA PRO A 17 5.63 -18.19 7.19
C PRO A 17 5.14 -17.35 8.37
N TYR A 18 5.73 -16.17 8.58
CA TYR A 18 5.35 -15.25 9.65
C TYR A 18 3.88 -14.77 9.59
N PHE A 19 3.24 -14.80 8.43
CA PHE A 19 1.85 -14.30 8.27
C PHE A 19 0.81 -15.42 8.17
N LYS A 20 1.21 -16.70 8.17
CA LYS A 20 0.29 -17.83 7.95
C LYS A 20 -0.88 -17.88 8.94
N ASP A 21 -0.62 -17.50 10.18
CA ASP A 21 -1.57 -17.45 11.30
C ASP A 21 -2.41 -16.16 11.36
N LYS A 22 -2.18 -15.20 10.46
CA LYS A 22 -2.76 -13.84 10.50
C LYS A 22 -3.82 -13.59 9.42
N GLY A 23 -4.27 -14.65 8.73
CA GLY A 23 -5.20 -14.56 7.59
C GLY A 23 -6.54 -13.91 7.92
N ASP A 24 -7.13 -14.28 9.05
CA ASP A 24 -8.50 -13.89 9.43
C ASP A 24 -8.58 -12.49 10.07
N SER A 25 -7.45 -11.80 10.21
CA SER A 25 -7.43 -10.46 10.80
C SER A 25 -8.14 -9.45 9.91
N ASN A 26 -8.95 -8.56 10.49
CA ASN A 26 -9.61 -7.49 9.74
C ASN A 26 -8.62 -6.48 9.10
N SER A 27 -9.13 -5.55 8.28
CA SER A 27 -8.30 -4.54 7.58
C SER A 27 -7.54 -3.59 8.51
N SER A 28 -7.93 -3.47 9.78
CA SER A 28 -7.31 -2.61 10.80
C SER A 28 -6.13 -3.27 11.51
N ALA A 29 -5.79 -4.52 11.19
CA ALA A 29 -4.63 -5.20 11.75
C ALA A 29 -3.32 -4.40 11.54
N GLY A 30 -2.50 -4.30 12.58
CA GLY A 30 -1.29 -3.47 12.58
C GLY A 30 -0.29 -3.83 11.46
N TRP A 31 -0.17 -5.12 11.13
CA TRP A 31 0.68 -5.55 10.03
C TRP A 31 0.13 -5.12 8.66
N LYS A 32 -1.19 -5.20 8.44
CA LYS A 32 -1.85 -4.71 7.21
C LYS A 32 -1.65 -3.20 7.07
N ASN A 33 -1.70 -2.46 8.18
CA ASN A 33 -1.40 -1.02 8.18
C ASN A 33 0.05 -0.74 7.77
N SER A 34 1.00 -1.50 8.31
CA SER A 34 2.41 -1.38 7.96
C SER A 34 2.64 -1.62 6.45
N ILE A 35 1.94 -2.58 5.84
CA ILE A 35 2.00 -2.80 4.40
C ILE A 35 1.44 -1.58 3.62
N ARG A 36 0.27 -1.05 3.99
CA ARG A 36 -0.30 0.15 3.34
C ARG A 36 0.62 1.36 3.43
N HIS A 37 1.27 1.54 4.58
CA HIS A 37 2.26 2.58 4.80
C HIS A 37 3.44 2.42 3.84
N ASN A 38 4.04 1.23 3.77
CA ASN A 38 5.18 0.94 2.87
C ASN A 38 4.85 1.16 1.40
N LEU A 39 3.68 0.67 0.95
CA LEU A 39 3.19 0.87 -0.41
C LEU A 39 3.05 2.36 -0.75
N SER A 40 2.71 3.19 0.23
CA SER A 40 2.55 4.65 0.02
C SER A 40 3.85 5.42 0.18
N LEU A 41 4.78 4.91 1.00
CA LEU A 41 6.04 5.57 1.34
C LEU A 41 7.07 5.44 0.22
N HIS A 42 7.21 4.25 -0.37
CA HIS A 42 8.28 3.98 -1.32
C HIS A 42 7.83 4.15 -2.78
N SER A 43 8.57 4.97 -3.53
CA SER A 43 8.38 5.21 -4.97
C SER A 43 8.53 3.96 -5.85
N ARG A 44 9.06 2.87 -5.28
CA ARG A 44 9.07 1.55 -5.91
C ARG A 44 7.67 0.99 -6.12
N PHE A 45 6.67 1.45 -5.37
CA PHE A 45 5.29 1.02 -5.51
C PHE A 45 4.45 2.15 -6.12
N ILE A 46 3.71 1.83 -7.18
CA ILE A 46 2.84 2.78 -7.86
C ILE A 46 1.39 2.31 -7.69
N ARG A 47 0.52 3.24 -7.29
CA ARG A 47 -0.92 3.05 -7.25
C ARG A 47 -1.53 3.47 -8.59
N VAL A 48 -2.24 2.56 -9.24
CA VAL A 48 -2.92 2.79 -10.52
C VAL A 48 -4.43 2.63 -10.31
N GLN A 49 -5.21 3.55 -10.87
CA GLN A 49 -6.67 3.50 -10.78
C GLN A 49 -7.19 2.19 -11.42
N ASN A 50 -8.14 1.55 -10.74
CA ASN A 50 -8.80 0.37 -11.29
C ASN A 50 -9.99 0.82 -12.16
N GLU A 51 -10.22 0.13 -13.27
CA GLU A 51 -11.23 0.47 -14.28
C GLU A 51 -12.67 0.30 -13.75
N GLY A 52 -12.87 -0.48 -12.68
CA GLY A 52 -14.17 -0.65 -12.02
C GLY A 52 -14.19 -0.05 -10.62
N THR A 53 -15.23 0.73 -10.31
CA THR A 53 -15.48 1.39 -9.00
C THR A 53 -15.56 0.42 -7.82
N VAL A 54 -15.89 -0.84 -8.08
CA VAL A 54 -16.13 -1.87 -7.04
C VAL A 54 -14.83 -2.43 -6.45
N LYS A 55 -13.71 -2.36 -7.17
CA LYS A 55 -12.45 -2.98 -6.75
C LYS A 55 -11.42 -1.91 -6.40
N SER A 56 -10.68 -2.12 -5.31
CA SER A 56 -9.59 -1.23 -4.89
C SER A 56 -8.54 -1.01 -5.99
N SER A 57 -7.77 0.08 -5.91
CA SER A 57 -6.71 0.41 -6.86
C SER A 57 -5.69 -0.73 -7.05
N TRP A 58 -5.08 -0.77 -8.24
CA TRP A 58 -3.95 -1.64 -8.53
C TRP A 58 -2.67 -1.11 -7.89
N TRP A 59 -1.83 -2.02 -7.43
CA TRP A 59 -0.46 -1.78 -7.01
C TRP A 59 0.49 -2.50 -7.96
N ILE A 60 1.50 -1.77 -8.45
CA ILE A 60 2.53 -2.29 -9.35
C ILE A 60 3.92 -1.87 -8.85
N ILE A 61 4.92 -2.66 -9.22
CA ILE A 61 6.32 -2.26 -9.05
C ILE A 61 6.67 -1.26 -10.14
N ASN A 62 7.32 -0.17 -9.75
CA ASN A 62 7.86 0.83 -10.65
C ASN A 62 8.92 0.18 -11.56
N PRO A 63 8.72 0.15 -12.89
CA PRO A 63 9.68 -0.43 -13.82
C PRO A 63 11.05 0.27 -13.77
N ASP A 64 11.10 1.55 -13.38
CA ASP A 64 12.33 2.36 -13.35
C ASP A 64 13.13 2.22 -12.05
N GLY A 65 12.81 1.21 -11.22
CA GLY A 65 13.60 0.85 -10.03
C GLY A 65 13.56 1.87 -8.89
N GLY A 66 12.62 2.84 -8.93
CA GLY A 66 12.46 3.87 -7.90
C GLY A 66 13.52 4.97 -7.91
N LYS A 67 14.36 5.05 -8.97
CA LYS A 67 15.42 6.06 -9.10
C LYS A 67 14.88 7.46 -9.46
N SER A 68 13.67 7.52 -10.05
CA SER A 68 12.99 8.77 -10.42
C SER A 68 11.77 8.99 -9.54
N ALA A 69 11.95 9.41 -8.29
CA ALA A 69 10.94 10.20 -7.56
C ALA A 69 11.49 10.62 -6.20
N MET A 70 12.51 11.48 -6.21
CA MET A 70 12.74 12.45 -5.14
C MET A 70 11.65 13.56 -5.17
N VAL A 71 10.38 13.20 -5.43
CA VAL A 71 9.28 14.11 -5.11
C VAL A 71 8.90 13.78 -3.68
N LEU A 72 9.68 14.37 -2.77
CA LEU A 72 9.34 14.57 -1.38
C LEU A 72 7.87 15.03 -1.32
N ARG A 73 6.94 14.12 -0.99
CA ARG A 73 5.58 14.52 -0.69
C ARG A 73 5.65 15.37 0.57
N ARG A 74 5.60 16.70 0.40
CA ARG A 74 5.44 17.63 1.51
C ARG A 74 4.23 17.16 2.33
N ARG A 75 4.42 16.90 3.62
CA ARG A 75 3.29 16.73 4.53
C ARG A 75 2.43 18.00 4.40
N ALA A 76 1.13 17.83 4.21
CA ALA A 76 0.21 18.94 4.34
C ALA A 76 0.31 19.47 5.78
N VAL A 77 0.55 20.77 5.94
CA VAL A 77 0.48 21.44 7.24
C VAL A 77 -0.99 21.42 7.66
N SER A 78 -1.28 20.85 8.83
CA SER A 78 -2.61 20.96 9.43
C SER A 78 -2.85 22.44 9.70
N MET A 79 -3.94 23.00 9.17
CA MET A 79 -4.42 24.30 9.63
C MET A 79 -4.82 24.13 11.11
N ASP A 80 -4.08 24.79 11.99
CA ASP A 80 -4.50 25.04 13.37
C ASP A 80 -5.62 26.08 13.31
N ASN A 81 -6.82 25.72 13.77
CA ASN A 81 -7.91 26.65 13.95
C ASN A 81 -7.86 27.18 15.38
N SER A 82 -6.99 28.17 15.60
CA SER A 82 -6.99 28.98 16.82
C SER A 82 -7.96 30.16 16.66
N ASN A 83 -8.88 30.21 17.63
CA ASN A 83 -9.81 31.27 18.04
C ASN A 83 -11.17 31.35 17.34
#